data_AF-A0A7H4M9W0-F1
#
_entry.id   AF-A0A7H4M9W0-F1
#
_cell.length_a   1.000
_cell.length_b   1.000
_cell.length_c   1.000
_cell.angle_alpha   90.00
_cell.angle_beta   90.00
_cell.angle_gamma   90.00
#
_symmetry.space_group_name_H-M   'P 1'
#
loop_
_entity.id
_entity.type
_entity.pdbx_description
1 polymer ?
#
loop_
_entity_poly.entity_id
_entity_poly.type
_entity_poly.pdbx_seq_one_letter_code
_entity_poly.pdbx_strand_id
1 'polypeptide(L)'
;MFHLDTLSTLVAATLVLLLGRKLVQTVPFLKKYTIPEPVAGGLLVALALLVLKKSMDIEIDFDMSLKDPLMLAFFATIGLNANLASLRAGGKVLGTFLIVVVGLLLLPECPPVSAWRRCWGWIR
;
A
#
# COMPACT_ATOMS: atom_id res chain seq x y z
N MET A 1 -17.39 18.07 12.12
CA MET A 1 -16.27 17.21 12.55
C MET A 1 -16.85 16.11 13.42
N PHE A 2 -17.14 14.96 12.82
CA PHE A 2 -17.56 13.77 13.57
C PHE A 2 -16.30 13.00 13.96
N HIS A 3 -16.00 12.94 15.25
CA HIS A 3 -14.84 12.21 15.75
C HIS A 3 -15.25 10.75 15.96
N LEU A 4 -14.62 9.84 15.22
CA LEU A 4 -14.85 8.41 15.40
C LEU A 4 -13.85 7.88 16.42
N ASP A 5 -14.37 7.31 17.52
CA ASP A 5 -13.55 6.61 18.51
C ASP A 5 -12.72 5.49 17.87
N THR A 6 -11.65 5.12 18.55
CA THR A 6 -10.68 4.11 18.11
C THR A 6 -11.34 2.77 17.71
N LEU A 7 -12.32 2.30 18.50
CA LEU A 7 -13.05 1.06 18.22
C LEU A 7 -13.93 1.17 16.97
N SER A 8 -14.63 2.31 16.81
CA SER A 8 -15.46 2.60 15.63
C SER A 8 -14.62 2.68 14.37
N THR A 9 -13.43 3.27 14.45
CA THR A 9 -12.45 3.32 13.35
C THR A 9 -11.94 1.93 12.99
N LEU A 10 -11.72 1.04 13.96
CA LEU A 10 -11.30 -0.34 13.71
C LEU A 10 -12.38 -1.20 13.04
N VAL A 11 -13.64 -1.03 13.49
CA VAL A 11 -14.80 -1.69 12.87
C VAL A 11 -14.99 -1.18 11.44
N ALA A 12 -14.88 0.13 11.22
CA ALA A 12 -14.91 0.70 9.87
C ALA A 12 -13.77 0.12 9.02
N ALA A 13 -12.53 0.09 9.52
CA ALA A 13 -11.39 -0.47 8.80
C ALA A 13 -11.60 -1.93 8.40
N THR A 14 -12.10 -2.78 9.30
CA THR A 14 -12.41 -4.19 8.96
C THR A 14 -13.53 -4.33 7.94
N LEU A 15 -14.56 -3.48 7.97
CA LEU A 15 -15.58 -3.44 6.91
C LEU A 15 -14.98 -3.02 5.57
N VAL A 16 -14.09 -2.02 5.54
CA VAL A 16 -13.37 -1.62 4.33
C VAL A 16 -12.51 -2.76 3.78
N LEU A 17 -11.85 -3.54 4.64
CA LEU A 17 -11.08 -4.73 4.23
C LEU A 17 -11.99 -5.77 3.56
N LEU A 18 -13.14 -6.09 4.16
CA LEU A 18 -14.09 -7.06 3.61
C LEU A 18 -14.67 -6.60 2.27
N LEU A 19 -14.98 -5.30 2.14
CA LEU A 19 -15.42 -4.71 0.88
C LEU A 19 -14.32 -4.76 -0.19
N GLY A 20 -13.07 -4.45 0.18
CA GLY A 20 -11.91 -4.56 -0.70
C GLY A 20 -11.72 -5.99 -1.22
N ARG A 21 -11.86 -6.98 -0.34
CA ARG A 21 -11.80 -8.40 -0.72
C ARG A 21 -12.88 -8.78 -1.74
N LYS A 22 -14.13 -8.37 -1.51
CA LYS A 22 -15.23 -8.60 -2.47
C LYS A 22 -14.97 -7.91 -3.81
N LEU A 23 -14.42 -6.70 -3.80
CA LEU A 23 -14.07 -5.96 -5.01
C LEU A 23 -12.96 -6.63 -5.82
N VAL A 24 -11.86 -7.01 -5.16
CA VAL A 24 -10.72 -7.68 -5.81
C VAL A 24 -11.14 -9.02 -6.43
N GLN A 25 -12.09 -9.72 -5.79
CA GLN A 25 -12.67 -10.95 -6.34
C GLN A 25 -13.59 -10.71 -7.53
N THR A 26 -14.29 -9.57 -7.57
CA THR A 26 -15.23 -9.23 -8.64
C THR A 26 -14.52 -8.64 -9.86
N VAL A 27 -13.46 -7.85 -9.67
CA VAL A 27 -12.77 -7.14 -10.74
C VAL A 27 -11.47 -7.88 -11.14
N PRO A 28 -11.41 -8.53 -12.32
CA PRO A 28 -10.25 -9.33 -12.73
C PRO A 28 -8.98 -8.48 -12.96
N PHE A 29 -9.13 -7.17 -13.18
CA PHE A 29 -8.02 -6.23 -13.30
C PHE A 29 -7.23 -6.11 -11.98
N LEU A 30 -7.91 -5.95 -10.84
CA LEU A 30 -7.25 -5.84 -9.53
C LEU A 30 -6.57 -7.15 -9.12
N LYS A 31 -7.18 -8.28 -9.48
CA LYS A 31 -6.61 -9.63 -9.27
C LYS A 31 -5.34 -9.85 -10.09
N LYS A 32 -5.25 -9.29 -11.31
CA LYS A 32 -4.09 -9.46 -12.21
C LYS A 32 -2.82 -8.76 -11.70
N TYR A 33 -2.95 -7.67 -10.94
CA TYR A 33 -1.83 -6.90 -10.41
C TYR A 33 -1.48 -7.22 -8.94
N THR A 34 -2.11 -8.24 -8.34
CA THR A 34 -1.88 -8.65 -6.95
C THR A 34 -1.93 -7.47 -5.97
N ILE A 35 -2.85 -6.52 -6.21
CA ILE A 35 -3.00 -5.36 -5.31
C ILE A 35 -3.53 -5.89 -3.97
N PRO A 36 -2.90 -5.56 -2.83
CA PRO A 36 -3.40 -5.97 -1.53
C PRO A 36 -4.85 -5.52 -1.34
N GLU A 37 -5.70 -6.43 -0.90
CA GLU A 37 -7.10 -6.19 -0.52
C GLU A 37 -7.31 -4.91 0.32
N PRO A 38 -6.47 -4.60 1.35
CA PRO A 38 -6.55 -3.34 2.08
C PRO A 38 -6.44 -2.08 1.23
N VAL A 39 -5.52 -2.07 0.26
CA VAL A 39 -5.27 -0.91 -0.58
C VAL A 39 -6.41 -0.69 -1.57
N ALA A 40 -6.94 -1.78 -2.14
CA ALA A 40 -8.09 -1.74 -3.03
C ALA A 40 -9.36 -1.22 -2.31
N GLY A 41 -9.65 -1.74 -1.12
CA GLY A 41 -10.78 -1.29 -0.30
C GLY A 41 -10.62 0.18 0.11
N GLY A 42 -9.42 0.57 0.56
CA GLY A 42 -9.09 1.94 0.93
C GLY A 42 -9.25 2.92 -0.23
N LEU A 43 -8.80 2.56 -1.44
CA LEU A 43 -8.96 3.41 -2.62
C LEU A 43 -10.45 3.63 -2.98
N LEU A 44 -11.28 2.59 -2.88
CA LEU A 44 -12.72 2.70 -3.09
C LEU A 44 -13.36 3.68 -2.10
N VAL A 45 -13.04 3.53 -0.82
CA VAL A 45 -13.60 4.37 0.24
C VAL A 45 -13.08 5.79 0.14
N ALA A 46 -11.81 5.99 -0.23
CA ALA A 46 -11.25 7.32 -0.48
C ALA A 46 -12.00 8.04 -1.63
N LEU A 47 -12.31 7.34 -2.73
CA LEU A 47 -13.11 7.90 -3.81
C LEU A 47 -14.54 8.23 -3.36
N ALA A 48 -15.17 7.35 -2.58
CA ALA A 48 -16.50 7.60 -2.04
C ALA A 48 -16.51 8.83 -1.11
N LEU A 49 -15.56 8.92 -0.17
CA LEU A 49 -15.40 10.05 0.72
C LEU A 49 -15.10 11.35 -0.04
N LEU A 50 -14.32 11.30 -1.12
CA LEU A 50 -14.05 12.46 -1.97
C LEU A 50 -15.32 12.99 -2.64
N VAL A 51 -16.17 12.09 -3.17
CA VAL A 51 -17.46 12.47 -3.76
C VAL A 51 -18.41 13.03 -2.71
N LEU A 52 -18.45 12.43 -1.52
CA LEU A 52 -19.24 12.91 -0.39
C LEU A 52 -18.78 14.30 0.08
N LYS A 53 -17.47 14.51 0.22
CA LYS A 53 -16.90 15.81 0.59
C LYS A 53 -17.28 16.88 -0.43
N LYS A 54 -17.16 16.58 -1.72
CA LYS A 54 -17.50 17.52 -2.81
C LYS A 54 -19.00 17.85 -2.88
N SER A 55 -19.87 16.94 -2.46
CA SER A 55 -21.32 17.10 -2.61
C SER A 55 -22.02 17.62 -1.36
N MET A 56 -21.51 17.29 -0.17
CA MET A 56 -22.19 17.53 1.11
C MET A 56 -21.33 18.22 2.17
N ASP A 57 -20.06 18.53 1.87
CA ASP A 57 -19.09 19.20 2.78
C ASP A 57 -18.92 18.51 4.16
N ILE A 58 -19.20 17.21 4.23
CA ILE A 58 -19.08 16.42 5.45
C ILE A 58 -17.61 16.00 5.64
N GLU A 59 -16.99 16.44 6.73
CA GLU A 59 -15.68 16.00 7.18
C GLU A 59 -15.80 14.91 8.26
N ILE A 60 -15.31 13.71 7.93
CA ILE A 60 -15.23 12.55 8.81
C ILE A 60 -13.77 12.40 9.25
N ASP A 61 -13.52 12.52 10.55
CA ASP A 61 -12.20 12.29 11.14
C ASP A 61 -12.14 10.88 11.74
N PHE A 62 -11.13 10.13 11.29
CA PHE A 62 -10.81 8.80 11.79
C PHE A 62 -9.63 8.89 12.74
N ASP A 63 -9.64 8.06 13.78
CA ASP A 63 -8.51 7.94 14.71
C ASP A 63 -7.32 7.25 14.01
N MET A 64 -6.21 7.98 13.87
CA MET A 64 -5.02 7.53 13.17
C MET A 64 -3.98 6.83 14.06
N SER A 65 -4.22 6.74 15.37
CA SER A 65 -3.24 6.18 16.31
C SER A 65 -2.85 4.72 16.03
N LEU A 66 -3.74 3.93 15.41
CA LEU A 66 -3.45 2.52 15.09
C LEU A 66 -2.93 2.30 13.67
N LYS A 67 -2.90 3.32 12.82
CA LYS A 67 -2.45 3.17 11.43
C LYS A 67 -1.01 2.67 11.36
N ASP A 68 -0.11 3.32 12.09
CA ASP A 68 1.31 3.03 12.05
C ASP A 68 1.66 1.64 12.60
N PRO A 69 1.21 1.22 13.81
CA PRO A 69 1.49 -0.13 14.30
C PRO A 69 0.89 -1.22 13.41
N LEU A 70 -0.30 -1.00 12.84
CA LEU A 70 -0.95 -1.98 11.98
C LEU A 70 -0.24 -2.11 10.62
N MET A 71 0.25 -1.00 10.06
CA MET A 71 1.07 -0.98 8.84
C MET A 71 2.40 -1.71 9.05
N LEU A 72 3.09 -1.43 10.17
CA LEU A 72 4.32 -2.12 10.54
C LEU A 72 4.09 -3.62 10.73
N ALA A 73 3.01 -4.02 11.40
CA ALA A 73 2.65 -5.42 11.59
C ALA A 73 2.36 -6.13 10.25
N PHE A 74 1.70 -5.47 9.30
CA PHE A 74 1.44 -6.00 7.96
C PHE A 74 2.74 -6.25 7.18
N PHE A 75 3.63 -5.25 7.11
CA PHE A 75 4.90 -5.39 6.41
C PHE A 75 5.83 -6.39 7.09
N ALA A 76 5.87 -6.39 8.42
CA ALA A 76 6.61 -7.39 9.20
C ALA A 76 6.11 -8.81 8.90
N THR A 77 4.79 -9.01 8.84
CA THR A 77 4.21 -10.33 8.52
C THR A 77 4.52 -10.78 7.10
N ILE A 78 4.46 -9.88 6.11
CA ILE A 78 4.88 -10.19 4.72
C ILE A 78 6.37 -10.56 4.69
N GLY A 79 7.20 -9.80 5.40
CA GLY A 79 8.64 -10.07 5.51
C GLY A 79 8.94 -11.42 6.17
N LEU A 80 8.20 -11.79 7.23
CA LEU A 80 8.36 -13.06 7.94
C LEU A 80 7.80 -14.26 7.16
N ASN A 81 6.74 -14.07 6.36
CA ASN A 81 6.20 -15.08 5.47
C ASN A 81 7.06 -15.29 4.21
N ALA A 82 7.93 -14.32 3.89
CA ALA A 82 8.80 -14.41 2.72
C ALA A 82 9.66 -15.67 2.77
N ASN A 83 9.61 -16.46 1.70
CA ASN A 83 10.36 -17.70 1.62
C ASN A 83 11.86 -17.40 1.45
N LEU A 84 12.64 -17.66 2.51
CA LEU A 84 14.11 -17.52 2.49
C LEU A 84 14.76 -18.34 1.36
N ALA A 85 14.17 -19.46 0.97
CA ALA A 85 14.68 -20.28 -0.13
C ALA A 85 14.53 -19.54 -1.48
N SER A 86 13.40 -18.88 -1.72
CA SER A 86 13.19 -18.02 -2.90
C SER A 86 14.11 -16.81 -2.90
N LEU A 87 14.34 -16.21 -1.72
CA LEU A 87 15.28 -15.11 -1.54
C LEU A 87 16.72 -15.53 -1.87
N ARG A 88 17.12 -16.73 -1.42
CA ARG A 88 18.43 -17.32 -1.71
C ARG A 88 18.59 -17.72 -3.19
N ALA A 89 17.52 -18.21 -3.82
CA ALA A 89 17.50 -18.54 -5.25
C ALA A 89 17.67 -17.30 -6.14
N GLY A 90 17.23 -16.13 -5.68
CA GLY A 90 17.47 -14.84 -6.35
C GLY A 90 18.96 -14.47 -6.45
N GLY A 91 19.81 -15.07 -5.60
CA GLY A 91 21.27 -15.04 -5.71
C GLY A 91 21.86 -13.63 -5.91
N LYS A 92 22.78 -13.51 -6.86
CA LYS A 92 23.46 -12.24 -7.17
C LYS A 92 22.52 -11.17 -7.71
N VAL A 93 21.49 -11.55 -8.48
CA VAL A 93 20.54 -10.61 -9.10
C VAL A 93 19.73 -9.87 -8.04
N LEU A 94 19.25 -10.59 -7.01
CA LEU A 94 18.52 -9.99 -5.91
C LEU A 94 19.40 -9.03 -5.09
N GLY A 95 20.66 -9.39 -4.84
CA GLY A 95 21.61 -8.53 -4.13
C GLY A 95 21.90 -7.23 -4.88
N THR A 96 22.17 -7.30 -6.19
CA THR A 96 22.38 -6.10 -7.02
C THR A 96 21.11 -5.25 -7.07
N PHE A 97 19.93 -5.86 -7.23
CA PHE A 97 18.67 -5.13 -7.19
C PHE A 97 18.45 -4.41 -5.85
N LEU A 98 18.71 -5.08 -4.72
CA LEU A 98 18.58 -4.50 -3.39
C LEU A 98 19.51 -3.30 -3.21
N ILE A 99 20.78 -3.40 -3.62
CA ILE A 99 21.75 -2.31 -3.54
C ILE A 99 21.31 -1.11 -4.38
N VAL A 100 20.80 -1.35 -5.59
CA VAL A 100 20.29 -0.27 -6.46
C VAL A 100 19.07 0.41 -5.83
N VAL A 101 18.12 -0.35 -5.28
CA VAL A 101 16.91 0.20 -4.64
C VAL A 101 17.26 0.97 -3.36
N VAL A 102 18.11 0.42 -2.50
CA VAL A 102 18.57 1.10 -1.27
C VAL A 102 19.37 2.34 -1.62
N GLY A 103 20.27 2.26 -2.61
CA GLY A 103 21.00 3.43 -3.12
C GLY A 103 20.05 4.51 -3.64
N LEU A 104 18.99 4.14 -4.37
CA LEU A 104 17.97 5.07 -4.83
C LEU A 104 17.16 5.68 -3.67
N LEU A 105 16.84 4.91 -2.62
CA LEU A 105 16.12 5.40 -1.44
C LEU A 105 16.96 6.37 -0.60
N LEU A 106 18.27 6.15 -0.51
CA LEU A 106 19.19 6.97 0.28
C LEU A 106 19.59 8.27 -0.42
N LEU A 107 19.33 8.39 -1.73
CA LEU A 107 19.48 9.66 -2.43
C LEU A 107 18.39 10.61 -1.93
N PRO A 108 18.76 11.71 -1.23
CA PRO A 108 17.80 12.73 -0.88
C PRO A 108 17.32 13.38 -2.18
N GLU A 109 16.02 13.29 -2.44
CA GLU A 109 15.28 14.10 -3.41
C GLU A 109 15.62 13.92 -4.92
N CYS A 110 15.20 12.81 -5.53
CA CYS A 110 14.89 12.83 -6.96
C CYS A 110 13.51 12.18 -7.23
N PRO A 111 12.57 12.86 -7.90
CA PRO A 111 11.26 12.30 -8.18
C PRO A 111 11.43 10.98 -8.94
N PRO A 112 10.78 9.88 -8.48
CA PRO A 112 11.10 8.53 -8.91
C PRO A 112 10.94 8.32 -10.42
N VAL A 113 10.16 9.15 -11.11
CA VAL A 113 9.90 9.01 -12.56
C VAL A 113 11.08 9.50 -13.42
N SER A 114 11.80 10.56 -13.02
CA SER A 114 12.88 11.13 -13.86
C SER A 114 14.22 10.43 -13.70
N ALA A 115 14.52 9.91 -12.51
CA ALA A 115 15.75 9.15 -12.25
C ALA A 115 15.69 7.75 -12.88
N TRP A 116 14.51 7.12 -12.85
CA TRP A 116 14.33 5.75 -13.35
C TRP A 116 14.52 5.65 -14.87
N ARG A 117 14.09 6.66 -15.62
CA ARG A 117 14.32 6.73 -17.08
C ARG A 117 15.81 6.89 -17.45
N ARG A 118 16.63 7.48 -16.58
CA ARG A 118 18.06 7.69 -16.79
C ARG A 118 18.89 6.47 -16.39
N CYS A 119 18.48 5.76 -15.35
CA CYS A 119 19.10 4.52 -14.90
C CYS A 119 18.77 3.34 -15.83
N TRP A 120 17.54 3.27 -16.38
CA TRP A 120 17.18 2.20 -17.34
C TRP A 120 17.87 2.36 -18.71
N GLY A 121 18.30 3.58 -19.07
CA GLY A 121 19.13 3.80 -20.27
C GLY A 121 20.54 3.20 -20.18
N TRP A 122 21.02 2.90 -18.97
CA TRP A 122 22.31 2.24 -18.72
C TRP A 122 22.21 0.70 -18.61
N ILE A 123 20.99 0.17 -18.55
CA ILE A 123 20.70 -1.27 -18.39
C ILE A 123 20.34 -1.94 -19.73
N ARG A 124 20.47 -1.22 -20.85
CA ARG A 124 20.37 -1.80 -22.19
C ARG A 124 21.74 -2.12 -22.76
#